data_AF-A0A954C4C8-F1
#
_entry.id   AF-A0A954C4C8-F1
#
_cell.length_a   1.000
_cell.length_b   1.000
_cell.length_c   1.000
_cell.angle_alpha   90.00
_cell.angle_beta   90.00
_cell.angle_gamma   90.00
#
_symmetry.space_group_name_H-M   'P 1'
#
loop_
_entity.id
_entity.type
_entity.pdbx_description
1 polymer ?
#
loop_
_entity_poly.entity_id
_entity_poly.type
_entity_poly.pdbx_seq_one_letter_code
_entity_poly.pdbx_strand_id
1 'polypeptide(L)'
;MSSSSGDAGGELAERPEPSPETPSGGSVLRRGVILGLLLLVPLQLALPQVADPDLWWHLAAGRWIWAHGALPAHDPFSQHGADAPWAVYSWLFELALYGLYSLGGLLLIAVAHGLATTGIALGCLRLAHRFGRTWPETLGATAVACLTAGAVLTPRPWLCSIAFTLVLFELVFAARAGEGSRRLFAIPPLFALWANLHIQFVYGLLLLACFGLDALWERRAGRVEREYVRRLIAVGLLAGVATLLTPYHLR
;
A
#
# COMPACT_ATOMS: atom_id res chain seq x y z
N MET A 1 -57.25 36.37 49.02
CA MET A 1 -56.12 35.42 49.04
C MET A 1 -56.69 34.01 49.05
N SER A 2 -56.80 33.38 47.87
CA SER A 2 -56.75 31.92 47.69
C SER A 2 -56.59 31.65 46.19
N SER A 3 -55.39 31.23 45.78
CA SER A 3 -55.09 30.79 44.43
C SER A 3 -55.15 29.27 44.40
N SER A 4 -56.11 28.75 43.65
CA SER A 4 -56.29 27.32 43.36
C SER A 4 -55.21 26.82 42.40
N SER A 5 -54.65 25.67 42.77
CA SER A 5 -53.65 24.86 42.07
C SER A 5 -54.13 24.33 40.72
N GLY A 6 -53.34 24.57 39.67
CA GLY A 6 -53.39 23.83 38.40
C GLY A 6 -52.10 23.05 38.24
N ASP A 7 -52.17 21.74 38.44
CA ASP A 7 -51.11 20.77 38.17
C ASP A 7 -51.03 20.51 36.66
N ALA A 8 -49.85 20.72 36.07
CA ALA A 8 -49.56 20.45 34.66
C ALA A 8 -48.39 19.48 34.59
N GLY A 9 -48.68 18.20 34.82
CA GLY A 9 -47.81 17.09 34.48
C GLY A 9 -47.68 16.97 32.96
N GLY A 10 -46.67 17.61 32.39
CA GLY A 10 -46.26 17.39 31.01
C GLY A 10 -45.44 16.11 30.89
N GLU A 11 -46.09 15.03 30.45
CA GLU A 11 -45.45 13.78 30.05
C GLU A 11 -44.46 14.06 28.90
N LEU A 12 -43.16 13.95 29.16
CA LEU A 12 -42.11 13.99 28.16
C LEU A 12 -42.24 12.74 27.29
N ALA A 13 -42.90 12.86 26.14
CA ALA A 13 -42.97 11.78 25.15
C ALA A 13 -41.55 11.35 24.73
N GLU A 14 -41.16 10.13 25.12
CA GLU A 14 -39.95 9.47 24.64
C GLU A 14 -39.97 9.44 23.11
N ARG A 15 -38.95 10.03 22.48
CA ARG A 15 -38.76 9.89 21.03
C ARG A 15 -38.37 8.44 20.74
N PRO A 16 -39.07 7.74 19.84
CA PRO A 16 -38.72 6.38 19.49
C PRO A 16 -37.31 6.34 18.89
N GLU A 17 -36.46 5.44 19.40
CA GLU A 17 -35.13 5.21 18.82
C GLU A 17 -35.26 4.72 17.37
N PRO A 18 -34.42 5.23 16.45
CA PRO A 18 -34.45 4.80 15.06
C PRO A 18 -34.07 3.31 14.98
N SER A 19 -34.99 2.52 14.41
CA SER A 19 -34.78 1.09 14.16
C SER A 19 -33.58 0.87 13.24
N PRO A 20 -32.73 -0.15 13.49
CA PRO A 20 -31.61 -0.45 12.61
C PRO A 20 -32.13 -0.86 11.23
N GLU A 21 -31.89 -0.02 10.22
CA GLU A 21 -32.25 -0.31 8.83
C GLU A 21 -31.52 -1.59 8.36
N THR A 22 -32.28 -2.66 8.13
CA THR A 22 -31.75 -3.85 7.46
C THR A 22 -31.41 -3.51 6.00
N PRO A 23 -30.18 -3.73 5.54
CA PRO A 23 -29.78 -3.39 4.18
C PRO A 23 -30.66 -4.12 3.16
N SER A 24 -31.28 -3.37 2.24
CA SER A 24 -32.16 -3.93 1.20
C SER A 24 -31.40 -4.93 0.32
N GLY A 25 -32.07 -5.98 -0.17
CA GLY A 25 -31.43 -7.04 -0.98
C GLY A 25 -30.68 -6.52 -2.21
N GLY A 26 -31.14 -5.40 -2.80
CA GLY A 26 -30.45 -4.71 -3.90
C GLY A 26 -29.09 -4.12 -3.50
N SER A 27 -28.90 -3.73 -2.24
CA SER A 27 -27.61 -3.24 -1.73
C SER A 27 -26.59 -4.36 -1.54
N VAL A 28 -27.05 -5.58 -1.18
CA VAL A 28 -26.20 -6.76 -0.98
C VAL A 28 -25.69 -7.30 -2.31
N LEU A 29 -26.59 -7.47 -3.30
CA LEU A 29 -26.19 -7.91 -4.64
C LEU A 29 -25.22 -6.93 -5.30
N ARG A 30 -25.49 -5.62 -5.19
CA ARG A 30 -24.60 -4.58 -5.71
C ARG A 30 -23.21 -4.66 -5.08
N ARG A 31 -23.12 -4.79 -3.75
CA ARG A 31 -21.85 -4.97 -3.03
C ARG A 31 -21.12 -6.25 -3.46
N GLY A 32 -21.84 -7.35 -3.66
CA GLY A 32 -21.28 -8.62 -4.14
C GLY A 32 -20.67 -8.52 -5.53
N VAL A 33 -21.39 -7.90 -6.48
CA VAL A 33 -20.88 -7.66 -7.85
C VAL A 33 -19.66 -6.76 -7.84
N ILE A 34 -19.69 -5.70 -7.04
CA ILE A 34 -18.56 -4.78 -6.86
C ILE A 34 -17.33 -5.52 -6.34
N LEU A 35 -17.47 -6.28 -5.26
CA LEU A 35 -16.37 -7.06 -4.69
C LEU A 35 -15.89 -8.12 -5.68
N GLY A 36 -16.79 -8.76 -6.42
CA GLY A 36 -16.46 -9.70 -7.48
C GLY A 36 -15.61 -9.07 -8.58
N LEU A 37 -16.01 -7.89 -9.10
CA LEU A 37 -15.24 -7.16 -10.11
C LEU A 37 -13.87 -6.70 -9.58
N LEU A 38 -13.79 -6.28 -8.33
CA LEU A 38 -12.54 -5.85 -7.70
C LEU A 38 -11.55 -6.98 -7.45
N LEU A 39 -12.04 -8.20 -7.27
CA LEU A 39 -11.20 -9.38 -7.09
C LEU A 39 -10.85 -10.05 -8.41
N LEU A 40 -11.77 -10.10 -9.36
CA LEU A 40 -11.64 -10.91 -10.58
C LEU A 40 -11.03 -10.15 -11.75
N VAL A 41 -11.28 -8.84 -11.89
CA VAL A 41 -10.75 -8.05 -13.01
C VAL A 41 -9.24 -7.86 -12.90
N PRO A 42 -8.66 -7.44 -11.75
CA PRO A 42 -7.20 -7.31 -11.62
C PRO A 42 -6.49 -8.66 -11.75
N LEU A 43 -7.12 -9.73 -11.23
CA LEU A 43 -6.61 -11.10 -11.36
C LEU A 43 -6.59 -11.58 -12.82
N GLN A 44 -7.67 -11.37 -13.58
CA GLN A 44 -7.70 -11.72 -15.00
C GLN A 44 -6.70 -10.91 -15.83
N LEU A 45 -6.55 -9.61 -15.54
CA LEU A 45 -5.59 -8.75 -16.25
C LEU A 45 -4.13 -9.11 -15.95
N ALA A 46 -3.86 -9.70 -14.79
CA ALA A 46 -2.53 -10.12 -14.33
C ALA A 46 -2.03 -11.42 -15.00
N LEU A 47 -2.92 -12.36 -15.37
CA LEU A 47 -2.52 -13.66 -15.92
C LEU A 47 -1.74 -13.58 -17.25
N PRO A 48 -2.10 -12.72 -18.22
CA PRO A 48 -1.34 -12.55 -19.47
C PRO A 48 0.02 -11.87 -19.29
N GLN A 49 0.25 -11.15 -18.17
CA GLN A 49 1.46 -10.33 -17.96
C GLN A 49 2.70 -11.14 -17.60
N VAL A 50 2.58 -12.47 -17.48
CA VAL A 50 3.71 -13.39 -17.38
C VAL A 50 4.49 -13.48 -18.71
N ALA A 51 3.99 -12.85 -19.77
CA ALA A 51 4.70 -12.64 -21.02
C ALA A 51 5.65 -11.42 -21.01
N ASP A 52 5.78 -10.70 -19.89
CA ASP A 52 6.74 -9.59 -19.76
C ASP A 52 8.18 -10.09 -20.01
N PRO A 53 8.94 -9.49 -20.93
CA PRO A 53 10.27 -9.98 -21.27
C PRO A 53 11.27 -9.82 -20.12
N ASP A 54 11.09 -8.84 -19.23
CA ASP A 54 11.99 -8.59 -18.10
C ASP A 54 11.79 -9.62 -16.98
N LEU A 55 10.66 -10.36 -16.97
CA LEU A 55 10.45 -11.47 -16.03
C LEU A 55 11.61 -12.48 -16.07
N TRP A 56 12.12 -12.79 -17.26
CA TRP A 56 13.22 -13.75 -17.40
C TRP A 56 14.53 -13.21 -16.83
N TRP A 57 14.76 -11.90 -16.96
CA TRP A 57 15.90 -11.23 -16.32
C TRP A 57 15.81 -11.32 -14.80
N HIS A 58 14.63 -11.05 -14.24
CA HIS A 58 14.39 -11.16 -12.80
C HIS A 58 14.61 -12.59 -12.27
N LEU A 59 14.07 -13.59 -12.98
CA LEU A 59 14.26 -15.01 -12.64
C LEU A 59 15.72 -15.46 -12.78
N ALA A 60 16.45 -14.97 -13.78
CA ALA A 60 17.87 -15.26 -13.96
C ALA A 60 18.70 -14.65 -12.82
N ALA A 61 18.46 -13.39 -12.48
CA ALA A 61 19.10 -12.69 -11.37
C ALA A 61 18.84 -13.42 -10.03
N GLY A 62 17.58 -13.75 -9.74
CA GLY A 62 17.20 -14.45 -8.51
C GLY A 62 17.83 -15.83 -8.39
N ARG A 63 17.86 -16.59 -9.50
CA ARG A 63 18.54 -17.89 -9.58
C ARG A 63 20.04 -17.77 -9.34
N TRP A 64 20.66 -16.75 -9.93
CA TRP A 64 22.09 -16.50 -9.75
C TRP A 64 22.40 -16.19 -8.28
N ILE A 65 21.64 -15.29 -7.65
CA ILE A 65 21.82 -14.93 -6.23
C ILE A 65 21.64 -16.16 -5.34
N TRP A 66 20.60 -16.97 -5.59
CA TRP A 66 20.35 -18.20 -4.85
C TRP A 66 21.51 -19.21 -4.99
N ALA A 67 22.00 -19.43 -6.21
CA ALA A 67 23.04 -20.41 -6.47
C ALA A 67 24.42 -20.02 -5.91
N HIS A 68 24.74 -18.72 -5.89
CA HIS A 68 26.05 -18.23 -5.44
C HIS A 68 26.07 -17.78 -3.98
N GLY A 69 24.90 -17.58 -3.36
CA GLY A 69 24.80 -17.05 -1.99
C GLY A 69 25.36 -15.64 -1.85
N ALA A 70 25.45 -14.89 -2.95
CA ALA A 70 26.06 -13.58 -3.03
C ALA A 70 25.26 -12.67 -3.98
N LEU A 71 25.52 -11.36 -3.90
CA LEU A 71 25.00 -10.40 -4.86
C LEU A 71 26.04 -10.14 -5.93
N PRO A 72 25.67 -10.13 -7.23
CA PRO A 72 26.64 -9.91 -8.29
C PRO A 72 27.21 -8.49 -8.17
N ALA A 73 28.49 -8.35 -8.49
CA ALA A 73 29.18 -7.06 -8.57
C ALA A 73 29.32 -6.58 -10.02
N HIS A 74 29.30 -7.52 -10.97
CA HIS A 74 29.35 -7.30 -12.40
C HIS A 74 28.19 -8.05 -13.06
N ASP A 75 27.81 -7.65 -14.27
CA ASP A 75 26.72 -8.28 -15.03
C ASP A 75 27.12 -9.68 -15.52
N PRO A 76 26.55 -10.77 -14.96
CA PRO A 76 26.91 -12.13 -15.37
C PRO A 76 26.19 -12.59 -16.65
N PHE A 77 25.25 -11.79 -17.18
CA PHE A 77 24.38 -12.17 -18.29
C PHE A 77 24.77 -11.52 -19.62
N SER A 78 25.47 -10.38 -19.59
CA SER A 78 25.90 -9.68 -20.79
C SER A 78 27.22 -10.23 -21.35
N GLN A 79 27.19 -10.69 -22.61
CA GLN A 79 28.39 -11.18 -23.32
C GLN A 79 29.40 -10.08 -23.66
N HIS A 80 28.95 -8.85 -23.86
CA HIS A 80 29.79 -7.70 -24.25
C HIS A 80 30.03 -6.72 -23.10
N GLY A 81 29.47 -7.01 -21.92
CA GLY A 81 29.55 -6.19 -20.71
C GLY A 81 29.80 -7.01 -19.45
N ALA A 82 30.45 -8.18 -19.57
CA ALA A 82 30.71 -9.09 -18.45
C ALA A 82 31.46 -8.45 -17.27
N ASP A 83 32.23 -7.39 -17.53
CA ASP A 83 32.95 -6.62 -16.49
C ASP A 83 32.22 -5.34 -16.05
N ALA A 84 31.06 -5.02 -16.65
CA ALA A 84 30.32 -3.82 -16.31
C ALA A 84 29.80 -3.90 -14.86
N PRO A 85 30.07 -2.89 -14.01
CA PRO A 85 29.54 -2.86 -12.65
C PRO A 85 28.02 -2.94 -12.67
N TRP A 86 27.46 -3.88 -11.93
CA TRP A 86 26.03 -4.08 -11.83
C TRP A 86 25.60 -4.25 -10.38
N ALA A 87 24.65 -3.42 -9.97
CA ALA A 87 23.99 -3.51 -8.68
C ALA A 87 22.54 -3.94 -8.87
N VAL A 88 22.19 -5.11 -8.35
CA VAL A 88 20.82 -5.64 -8.34
C VAL A 88 20.04 -4.96 -7.22
N TYR A 89 19.68 -3.69 -7.43
CA TYR A 89 19.02 -2.87 -6.39
C TYR A 89 17.71 -3.50 -5.87
N SER A 90 17.08 -4.39 -6.65
CA SER A 90 15.88 -5.16 -6.31
C SER A 90 16.16 -6.59 -5.86
N TRP A 91 17.34 -6.90 -5.33
CA TRP A 91 17.78 -8.28 -5.04
C TRP A 91 16.78 -9.15 -4.27
N LEU A 92 16.08 -8.58 -3.28
CA LEU A 92 15.12 -9.33 -2.48
C LEU A 92 13.87 -9.69 -3.30
N PHE A 93 13.51 -8.83 -4.26
CA PHE A 93 12.43 -9.12 -5.21
C PHE A 93 12.85 -10.26 -6.13
N GLU A 94 14.09 -10.24 -6.62
CA GLU A 94 14.62 -11.31 -7.49
C GLU A 94 14.57 -12.67 -6.78
N LEU A 95 15.02 -12.72 -5.52
CA LEU A 95 14.94 -13.92 -4.70
C LEU A 95 13.50 -14.38 -4.45
N ALA A 96 12.60 -13.46 -4.12
CA ALA A 96 11.19 -13.80 -3.91
C ALA A 96 10.56 -14.36 -5.19
N LEU A 97 10.82 -13.75 -6.35
CA LEU A 97 10.28 -14.17 -7.63
C LEU A 97 10.84 -15.53 -8.06
N TYR A 98 12.14 -15.75 -7.92
CA TYR A 98 12.76 -17.05 -8.17
C TYR A 98 12.24 -18.12 -7.19
N GLY A 99 12.02 -17.77 -5.92
CA GLY A 99 11.40 -18.66 -4.94
C GLY A 99 10.00 -19.11 -5.37
N LEU A 100 9.13 -18.19 -5.76
CA LEU A 100 7.80 -18.51 -6.32
C LEU A 100 7.91 -19.41 -7.55
N TYR A 101 8.82 -19.10 -8.47
CA TYR A 101 9.06 -19.93 -9.66
C TYR A 101 9.50 -21.34 -9.29
N SER A 102 10.41 -21.50 -8.32
CA SER A 102 10.93 -22.80 -7.91
C SER A 102 9.88 -23.69 -7.25
N LEU A 103 8.89 -23.09 -6.58
CA LEU A 103 7.84 -23.81 -5.85
C LEU A 103 6.65 -24.19 -6.72
N GLY A 104 6.27 -23.36 -7.68
CA GLY A 104 5.04 -23.56 -8.46
C GLY A 104 5.09 -23.00 -9.89
N GLY A 105 6.29 -22.72 -10.40
CA GLY A 105 6.51 -22.23 -11.75
C GLY A 105 5.84 -20.88 -12.04
N LEU A 106 5.55 -20.66 -13.33
CA LEU A 106 4.89 -19.45 -13.82
C LEU A 106 3.48 -19.26 -13.24
N LEU A 107 2.77 -20.36 -12.92
CA LEU A 107 1.43 -20.29 -12.34
C LEU A 107 1.45 -19.59 -10.98
N LEU A 108 2.39 -19.96 -10.11
CA LEU A 108 2.48 -19.37 -8.77
C LEU A 108 2.88 -17.88 -8.84
N ILE A 109 3.74 -17.50 -9.79
CA ILE A 109 4.03 -16.09 -10.07
C ILE A 109 2.76 -15.35 -10.50
N ALA A 110 1.99 -15.92 -11.43
CA ALA A 110 0.77 -15.30 -11.94
C ALA A 110 -0.26 -15.08 -10.82
N VAL A 111 -0.43 -16.07 -9.95
CA VAL A 111 -1.31 -15.97 -8.77
C VAL A 111 -0.80 -14.93 -7.79
N ALA A 112 0.48 -14.94 -7.43
CA ALA A 112 1.06 -13.95 -6.50
C ALA A 112 0.95 -12.52 -7.05
N HIS A 113 1.21 -12.33 -8.34
CA HIS A 113 1.05 -11.06 -9.04
C HIS A 113 -0.41 -10.59 -9.04
N GLY A 114 -1.36 -11.48 -9.38
CA GLY A 114 -2.79 -11.17 -9.35
C GLY A 114 -3.31 -10.81 -7.95
N LEU A 115 -2.80 -11.49 -6.90
CA LEU A 115 -3.10 -11.12 -5.52
C LEU A 115 -2.52 -9.75 -5.15
N ALA A 116 -1.30 -9.44 -5.59
CA ALA A 116 -0.67 -8.15 -5.34
C ALA A 116 -1.43 -6.99 -6.02
N THR A 117 -1.80 -7.12 -7.31
CA THR A 117 -2.56 -6.10 -8.03
C THR A 117 -3.97 -5.93 -7.46
N THR A 118 -4.60 -7.02 -7.03
CA THR A 118 -5.88 -6.98 -6.30
C THR A 118 -5.73 -6.24 -4.97
N GLY A 119 -4.68 -6.53 -4.18
CA GLY A 119 -4.40 -5.82 -2.94
C GLY A 119 -4.18 -4.32 -3.14
N ILE A 120 -3.47 -3.93 -4.22
CA ILE A 120 -3.29 -2.53 -4.62
C ILE A 120 -4.64 -1.87 -4.94
N ALA A 121 -5.48 -2.52 -5.75
CA ALA A 121 -6.80 -2.00 -6.10
C ALA A 121 -7.68 -1.77 -4.86
N LEU A 122 -7.69 -2.75 -3.93
CA LEU A 122 -8.40 -2.64 -2.66
C LEU A 122 -7.84 -1.52 -1.77
N GLY A 123 -6.51 -1.35 -1.74
CA GLY A 123 -5.86 -0.25 -1.02
C GLY A 123 -6.23 1.13 -1.57
N CYS A 124 -6.24 1.30 -2.90
CA CYS A 124 -6.70 2.53 -3.55
C CYS A 124 -8.15 2.85 -3.21
N LEU A 125 -9.02 1.83 -3.22
CA LEU A 125 -10.42 1.95 -2.84
C LEU A 125 -10.58 2.44 -1.40
N ARG A 126 -9.92 1.76 -0.47
CA ARG A 126 -9.93 2.10 0.96
C ARG A 126 -9.47 3.55 1.17
N LEU A 127 -8.40 3.94 0.48
CA LEU A 127 -7.85 5.28 0.57
C LEU A 127 -8.82 6.33 0.03
N ALA A 128 -9.40 6.12 -1.15
CA ALA A 128 -10.38 7.02 -1.74
C ALA A 128 -11.64 7.15 -0.87
N HIS A 129 -12.07 6.08 -0.21
CA HIS A 129 -13.16 6.11 0.76
C HIS A 129 -12.86 6.99 1.98
N ARG A 130 -11.62 7.05 2.45
CA ARG A 130 -11.23 7.95 3.54
C ARG A 130 -11.40 9.43 3.19
N PHE A 131 -11.39 9.79 1.91
CA PHE A 131 -11.61 11.16 1.44
C PHE A 131 -13.09 11.50 1.18
N GLY A 132 -14.03 10.73 1.73
CA GLY A 132 -15.46 11.03 1.70
C GLY A 132 -16.12 10.83 0.33
N ARG A 133 -15.47 10.10 -0.58
CA ARG A 133 -16.03 9.80 -1.91
C ARG A 133 -17.14 8.75 -1.83
N THR A 134 -18.14 8.91 -2.69
CA THR A 134 -19.24 7.95 -2.76
C THR A 134 -18.73 6.60 -3.29
N TRP A 135 -19.36 5.50 -2.87
CA TRP A 135 -19.00 4.16 -3.38
C TRP A 135 -18.96 4.09 -4.92
N PRO A 136 -19.95 4.60 -5.67
CA PRO A 136 -19.90 4.58 -7.14
C PRO A 136 -18.70 5.34 -7.72
N GLU A 137 -18.37 6.51 -7.20
CA GLU A 137 -17.22 7.32 -7.67
C GLU A 137 -15.89 6.60 -7.44
N THR A 138 -15.68 6.11 -6.23
CA THR A 138 -14.44 5.40 -5.88
C THR A 138 -14.26 4.15 -6.72
N LEU A 139 -15.34 3.41 -6.95
CA LEU A 139 -15.34 2.20 -7.74
C LEU A 139 -15.09 2.47 -9.21
N GLY A 140 -15.74 3.47 -9.78
CA GLY A 140 -15.52 3.90 -11.16
C GLY A 140 -14.07 4.33 -11.38
N ALA A 141 -13.53 5.18 -10.50
CA ALA A 141 -12.15 5.65 -10.58
C ALA A 141 -11.14 4.49 -10.44
N THR A 142 -11.36 3.58 -9.50
CA THR A 142 -10.48 2.41 -9.29
C THR A 142 -10.55 1.45 -10.48
N ALA A 143 -11.74 1.19 -11.02
CA ALA A 143 -11.91 0.34 -12.19
C ALA A 143 -11.22 0.93 -13.42
N VAL A 144 -11.38 2.24 -13.67
CA VAL A 144 -10.69 2.94 -14.76
C VAL A 144 -9.18 2.87 -14.56
N ALA A 145 -8.67 3.12 -13.34
CA ALA A 145 -7.25 3.01 -13.05
C ALA A 145 -6.70 1.59 -13.28
N CYS A 146 -7.42 0.54 -12.87
CA CYS A 146 -7.03 -0.84 -13.12
C CYS A 146 -7.04 -1.19 -14.62
N LEU A 147 -8.04 -0.72 -15.38
CA LEU A 147 -8.14 -0.97 -16.81
C LEU A 147 -7.05 -0.25 -17.61
N THR A 148 -6.73 1.00 -17.25
CA THR A 148 -5.69 1.78 -17.94
C THR A 148 -4.29 1.35 -17.52
N ALA A 149 -4.08 0.98 -16.26
CA ALA A 149 -2.79 0.50 -15.77
C ALA A 149 -2.53 -0.99 -16.06
N GLY A 150 -3.55 -1.76 -16.47
CA GLY A 150 -3.44 -3.22 -16.63
C GLY A 150 -2.32 -3.68 -17.56
N ALA A 151 -2.04 -2.94 -18.63
CA ALA A 151 -0.94 -3.23 -19.54
C ALA A 151 0.45 -2.90 -18.96
N VAL A 152 0.49 -2.08 -17.90
CA VAL A 152 1.73 -1.66 -17.24
C VAL A 152 2.00 -2.51 -16.01
N LEU A 153 0.96 -2.97 -15.30
CA LEU A 153 1.03 -3.82 -14.09
C LEU A 153 1.61 -5.20 -14.40
N THR A 154 2.90 -5.27 -14.72
CA THR A 154 3.67 -6.49 -14.94
C THR A 154 4.35 -6.93 -13.63
N PRO A 155 4.77 -8.20 -13.48
CA PRO A 155 5.40 -8.73 -12.26
C PRO A 155 6.82 -8.19 -12.08
N ARG A 156 6.92 -6.88 -11.81
CA ARG A 156 8.15 -6.12 -11.68
C ARG A 156 8.25 -5.49 -10.29
N PRO A 157 9.47 -5.15 -9.84
CA PRO A 157 9.73 -4.59 -8.51
C PRO A 157 8.92 -3.36 -8.10
N TRP A 158 8.55 -2.49 -9.06
CA TRP A 158 7.82 -1.25 -8.77
C TRP A 158 6.39 -1.49 -8.25
N LEU A 159 5.79 -2.67 -8.44
CA LEU A 159 4.53 -3.05 -7.79
C LEU A 159 4.64 -3.00 -6.26
N CYS A 160 5.77 -3.44 -5.70
CA CYS A 160 6.04 -3.34 -4.27
C CYS A 160 6.04 -1.88 -3.82
N SER A 161 6.51 -0.95 -4.67
CA SER A 161 6.53 0.47 -4.35
C SER A 161 5.13 1.08 -4.28
N ILE A 162 4.23 0.66 -5.16
CA ILE A 162 2.82 1.07 -5.09
C ILE A 162 2.18 0.54 -3.81
N ALA A 163 2.35 -0.76 -3.54
CA ALA A 163 1.78 -1.38 -2.34
C ALA A 163 2.30 -0.71 -1.05
N PHE A 164 3.60 -0.47 -0.93
CA PHE A 164 4.17 0.20 0.25
C PHE A 164 3.80 1.67 0.36
N THR A 165 3.60 2.38 -0.77
CA THR A 165 3.06 3.75 -0.75
C THR A 165 1.65 3.77 -0.17
N LEU A 166 0.80 2.82 -0.54
CA LEU A 166 -0.55 2.69 0.02
C LEU A 166 -0.52 2.38 1.53
N VAL A 167 0.38 1.49 1.96
CA VAL A 167 0.60 1.22 3.39
C VAL A 167 1.08 2.47 4.12
N LEU A 168 2.02 3.23 3.54
CA LEU A 168 2.51 4.49 4.12
C LEU A 168 1.37 5.49 4.30
N PHE A 169 0.52 5.68 3.29
CA PHE A 169 -0.66 6.54 3.39
C PHE A 169 -1.62 6.07 4.49
N GLU A 170 -1.93 4.78 4.57
CA GLU A 170 -2.80 4.25 5.60
C GLU A 170 -2.25 4.52 7.01
N LEU A 171 -0.95 4.31 7.24
CA LEU A 171 -0.28 4.55 8.51
C LEU A 171 -0.31 6.04 8.92
N VAL A 172 0.03 6.93 7.99
CA VAL A 172 0.07 8.38 8.24
C VAL A 172 -1.34 8.94 8.46
N PHE A 173 -2.30 8.60 7.60
CA PHE A 173 -3.67 9.11 7.73
C PHE A 173 -4.39 8.55 8.95
N ALA A 174 -4.15 7.28 9.32
CA ALA A 174 -4.69 6.73 10.58
C ALA A 174 -4.13 7.50 11.78
N ALA A 175 -2.81 7.69 11.83
CA ALA A 175 -2.19 8.41 12.94
C ALA A 175 -2.66 9.87 13.03
N ARG A 176 -2.88 10.55 11.89
CA ARG A 176 -3.43 11.91 11.84
C ARG A 176 -4.88 11.97 12.33
N ALA A 177 -5.68 10.94 12.06
CA ALA A 177 -7.04 10.80 12.58
C ALA A 177 -7.10 10.42 14.08
N GLY A 178 -5.94 10.32 14.76
CA GLY A 178 -5.85 9.87 16.15
C GLY A 178 -5.91 8.36 16.32
N GLU A 179 -6.03 7.60 15.24
CA GLU A 179 -6.11 6.15 15.24
C GLU A 179 -4.71 5.52 15.23
N GLY A 180 -4.32 4.93 16.36
CA GLY A 180 -3.14 4.05 16.38
C GLY A 180 -1.83 4.78 16.06
N SER A 181 -1.55 5.91 16.73
CA SER A 181 -0.28 6.64 16.57
C SER A 181 0.99 5.79 16.74
N ARG A 182 0.92 4.68 17.51
CA ARG A 182 2.01 3.70 17.61
C ARG A 182 2.27 2.92 16.32
N ARG A 183 1.30 2.84 15.41
CA ARG A 183 1.46 2.18 14.09
C ARG A 183 2.48 2.92 13.20
N LEU A 184 2.77 4.19 13.47
CA LEU A 184 3.86 4.92 12.79
C LEU A 184 5.23 4.24 12.95
N PHE A 185 5.45 3.46 14.01
CA PHE A 185 6.69 2.68 14.17
C PHE A 185 6.81 1.51 13.19
N ALA A 186 5.78 1.20 12.41
CA ALA A 186 5.89 0.29 11.27
C ALA A 186 6.57 0.95 10.05
N ILE A 187 6.72 2.29 10.04
CA ILE A 187 7.34 3.00 8.91
C ILE A 187 8.83 2.64 8.75
N PRO A 188 9.70 2.65 9.79
CA PRO A 188 11.09 2.25 9.61
C PRO A 188 11.28 0.82 9.05
N PRO A 189 10.66 -0.25 9.59
CA PRO A 189 10.79 -1.58 8.99
C PRO A 189 10.18 -1.67 7.59
N LEU A 190 9.11 -0.92 7.29
CA LEU A 190 8.58 -0.80 5.94
C LEU A 190 9.65 -0.26 4.97
N PHE A 191 10.37 0.80 5.33
CA PHE A 191 11.42 1.38 4.50
C PHE A 191 12.68 0.50 4.40
N ALA A 192 13.05 -0.22 5.46
CA ALA A 192 14.12 -1.22 5.39
C ALA A 192 13.79 -2.30 4.35
N LEU A 193 12.56 -2.84 4.40
CA LEU A 193 12.10 -3.84 3.44
C LEU A 193 12.00 -3.26 2.02
N TRP A 194 11.44 -2.04 1.89
CA TRP A 194 11.28 -1.36 0.60
C TRP A 194 12.62 -1.10 -0.09
N ALA A 195 13.63 -0.63 0.63
CA ALA A 195 14.95 -0.35 0.08
C ALA A 195 15.65 -1.57 -0.52
N ASN A 196 15.29 -2.78 -0.09
CA ASN A 196 15.80 -4.04 -0.62
C ASN A 196 14.94 -4.64 -1.76
N LEU A 197 13.69 -4.16 -1.91
CA LEU A 197 12.78 -4.60 -2.95
C LEU A 197 12.80 -3.69 -4.18
N HIS A 198 12.88 -2.36 -4.00
CA HIS A 198 12.85 -1.44 -5.13
C HIS A 198 13.37 -0.04 -4.81
N ILE A 199 14.13 0.56 -5.74
CA ILE A 199 14.78 1.89 -5.61
C ILE A 199 13.79 3.05 -5.39
N GLN A 200 12.52 2.89 -5.79
CA GLN A 200 11.51 3.95 -5.63
C GLN A 200 11.07 4.18 -4.17
N PHE A 201 11.68 3.50 -3.18
CA PHE A 201 11.58 3.90 -1.77
C PHE A 201 11.93 5.38 -1.56
N VAL A 202 12.79 5.96 -2.42
CA VAL A 202 13.12 7.39 -2.40
C VAL A 202 11.87 8.27 -2.53
N TYR A 203 10.89 7.88 -3.35
CA TYR A 203 9.61 8.60 -3.46
C TYR A 203 8.80 8.51 -2.17
N GLY A 204 8.86 7.38 -1.47
CA GLY A 204 8.29 7.23 -0.14
C GLY A 204 8.93 8.20 0.88
N LEU A 205 10.26 8.36 0.85
CA LEU A 205 10.96 9.29 1.75
C LEU A 205 10.57 10.74 1.45
N LEU A 206 10.47 11.11 0.16
CA LEU A 206 9.98 12.43 -0.25
C LEU A 206 8.55 12.68 0.24
N LEU A 207 7.64 11.70 0.08
CA LEU A 207 6.28 11.79 0.61
C LEU A 207 6.25 11.94 2.13
N LEU A 208 7.08 11.18 2.85
CA LEU A 208 7.17 11.26 4.31
C LEU A 208 7.71 12.62 4.77
N ALA A 209 8.67 13.20 4.04
CA ALA A 209 9.15 14.56 4.28
C ALA A 209 8.03 15.60 4.05
N CYS A 210 7.25 15.47 2.97
CA CYS A 210 6.08 16.31 2.72
C CYS A 210 5.06 16.22 3.88
N PHE A 211 4.76 15.02 4.37
CA PHE A 211 3.89 14.85 5.54
C PHE A 211 4.45 15.47 6.81
N GLY A 212 5.78 15.39 7.02
CA GLY A 212 6.45 16.06 8.14
C GLY A 212 6.33 17.59 8.06
N LEU A 213 6.55 18.17 6.88
CA LEU A 213 6.41 19.61 6.64
C LEU A 213 4.96 20.07 6.85
N ASP A 214 3.99 19.32 6.32
CA ASP A 214 2.57 19.57 6.52
C ASP A 214 2.19 19.51 8.01
N ALA A 215 2.65 18.49 8.74
CA ALA A 215 2.40 18.34 10.17
C ALA A 215 3.02 19.49 10.99
N LEU A 216 4.21 19.98 10.62
CA LEU A 216 4.83 21.15 11.23
C LEU A 216 4.03 22.43 10.97
N TRP A 217 3.54 22.61 9.74
CA TRP A 217 2.70 23.74 9.36
C TRP A 217 1.38 23.74 10.15
N GLU A 218 0.69 22.61 10.16
CA GLU A 218 -0.58 22.44 10.87
C GLU A 218 -0.43 22.59 12.39
N ARG A 219 0.74 22.22 12.93
CA ARG A 219 1.04 22.41 14.35
C ARG A 219 1.14 23.87 14.73
N ARG A 220 1.68 24.73 13.86
CA ARG A 220 1.70 26.20 14.06
C ARG A 220 0.29 26.77 14.10
N ALA A 221 -0.62 26.20 13.31
CA ALA A 221 -2.03 26.56 13.31
C ALA A 221 -2.84 25.89 14.45
N GLY A 222 -2.21 25.10 15.33
CA GLY A 222 -2.88 24.42 16.44
C GLY A 222 -3.82 23.27 16.02
N ARG A 223 -3.74 22.78 14.77
CA ARG A 223 -4.66 21.76 14.24
C ARG A 223 -4.23 20.32 14.48
N VAL A 224 -2.97 20.11 14.88
CA VAL A 224 -2.42 18.78 15.18
C VAL A 224 -1.61 18.78 16.47
N GLU A 225 -1.62 17.64 17.16
CA GLU A 225 -0.91 17.44 18.43
C GLU A 225 0.61 17.47 18.28
N ARG A 226 1.31 18.04 19.27
CA ARG A 226 2.79 18.08 19.29
C ARG A 226 3.39 16.67 19.24
N GLU A 227 2.74 15.72 19.90
CA GLU A 227 3.24 14.34 19.99
C GLU A 227 3.17 13.62 18.64
N TYR A 228 2.12 13.85 17.84
CA TYR A 228 2.03 13.31 16.49
C TYR A 228 3.18 13.80 15.61
N VAL A 229 3.45 15.11 15.61
CA VAL A 229 4.54 15.72 14.84
C VAL A 229 5.89 15.15 15.26
N ARG A 230 6.15 15.09 16.58
CA ARG A 230 7.41 14.55 17.11
C ARG A 230 7.62 13.10 16.66
N ARG A 231 6.57 12.27 16.77
CA ARG A 231 6.64 10.87 16.33
C ARG A 231 6.86 10.77 14.83
N LEU A 232 6.13 11.52 14.01
CA LEU A 232 6.26 11.49 12.55
C LEU A 232 7.67 11.85 12.09
N ILE A 233 8.27 12.90 12.68
CA ILE A 233 9.66 13.29 12.39
C ILE A 233 10.63 12.20 12.84
N ALA A 234 10.47 11.67 14.06
CA ALA A 234 11.34 10.63 14.59
C ALA A 234 11.31 9.36 13.72
N VAL A 235 10.12 8.88 13.34
CA VAL A 235 10.00 7.71 12.45
C VAL A 235 10.48 8.03 11.03
N GLY A 236 10.38 9.28 10.57
CA GLY A 236 10.94 9.72 9.29
C GLY A 236 12.46 9.66 9.25
N LEU A 237 13.12 10.13 10.31
CA LEU A 237 14.58 10.00 10.44
C LEU A 237 15.01 8.54 10.55
N LEU A 238 14.30 7.74 11.37
CA LEU A 238 14.55 6.31 11.48
C LEU A 238 14.31 5.57 10.15
N ALA A 239 13.32 5.98 9.36
CA ALA A 239 13.08 5.44 8.03
C ALA A 239 14.24 5.74 7.08
N GLY A 240 14.76 6.97 7.09
CA GLY A 240 15.97 7.33 6.33
C GLY A 240 17.16 6.43 6.68
N VAL A 241 17.46 6.27 7.97
CA VAL A 241 18.52 5.34 8.42
C VAL A 241 18.21 3.89 8.05
N ALA A 242 16.96 3.45 8.15
CA ALA A 242 16.54 2.10 7.82
C ALA A 242 16.77 1.76 6.33
N THR A 243 16.72 2.74 5.43
CA THR A 243 17.05 2.52 4.01
C THR A 243 18.54 2.24 3.76
N LEU A 244 19.41 2.46 4.75
CA LEU A 244 20.82 2.08 4.71
C LEU A 244 21.03 0.59 5.03
N LEU A 245 19.99 -0.12 5.50
CA LEU A 245 20.00 -1.56 5.72
C LEU A 245 19.91 -2.32 4.38
N THR A 246 20.79 -1.99 3.45
CA THR A 246 21.00 -2.69 2.19
C THR A 246 22.44 -3.21 2.14
N PRO A 247 22.68 -4.35 1.48
CA PRO A 247 24.00 -4.98 1.44
C PRO A 247 25.02 -4.19 0.61
N TYR A 248 24.61 -3.11 -0.07
CA TYR A 248 25.46 -2.33 -0.97
C TYR A 248 26.39 -1.33 -0.26
N HIS A 249 26.13 -1.00 1.01
CA HIS A 249 26.97 -0.07 1.78
C HIS A 249 28.19 -0.73 2.43
N LEU A 250 28.31 -2.06 2.36
CA LEU A 250 29.35 -2.86 3.04
C LEU A 250 30.43 -3.36 2.07
N ARG A 251 30.58 -2.74 0.90
CA ARG A 251 31.53 -3.13 -0.15
C ARG A 251 32.73 -2.19 -0.21
#